data_AF-A0AAQ0D894-F1
#
_entry.id   AF-A0AAQ0D894-F1
#
_cell.length_a   1.000
_cell.length_b   1.000
_cell.length_c   1.000
_cell.angle_alpha   90.00
_cell.angle_beta   90.00
_cell.angle_gamma   90.00
#
_symmetry.space_group_name_H-M   'P 1'
#
loop_
_entity.id
_entity.type
_entity.pdbx_description
1 polymer ?
#
loop_
_entity_poly.entity_id
_entity_poly.type
_entity_poly.pdbx_seq_one_letter_code
_entity_poly.pdbx_strand_id
1 'polypeptide(L)'
;MKWIKVYLKLIILILSSVFIYLNYNCKYEKSKIAVLDTGVEKKAIKSKVISRDFTLDNNWNSVHANKVSKIIEYETDIVIYDAKVLNRHGKGRLEGTISALDWAIKNNVDIINLSYGFTKNYPELHRKIKEAHEKGIIIVAANGNDIFGGKEFPASYKETISVGVLNKEGSKSVFNSNDDADVFISVDNKLPNSGENTSMATAYVSNKLTKLCNRNLRNMDKDEILKLINELN
;
A
#
# COMPACT_ATOMS: atom_id res chain seq x y z
N MET A 1 -5.54 24.98 -50.78
CA MET A 1 -6.40 24.46 -49.68
C MET A 1 -6.17 22.99 -49.28
N LYS A 2 -5.84 22.06 -50.21
CA LYS A 2 -5.60 20.63 -49.86
C LYS A 2 -4.35 20.39 -48.98
N TRP A 3 -3.27 21.13 -49.21
CA TRP A 3 -2.00 20.96 -48.51
C TRP A 3 -2.06 21.31 -47.01
N ILE A 4 -2.83 22.32 -46.63
CA ILE A 4 -3.01 22.74 -45.22
C ILE A 4 -3.63 21.61 -44.39
N LYS A 5 -4.60 20.86 -44.93
CA LYS A 5 -5.22 19.72 -44.24
C LYS A 5 -4.26 18.54 -44.04
N VAL A 6 -3.31 18.35 -44.96
CA VAL A 6 -2.29 17.30 -44.84
C VAL A 6 -1.27 17.66 -43.76
N TYR A 7 -0.80 18.91 -43.75
CA TYR A 7 0.12 19.41 -42.72
C TYR A 7 -0.50 19.37 -41.32
N LEU A 8 -1.77 19.77 -41.17
CA LEU A 8 -2.47 19.71 -39.88
C LEU A 8 -2.59 18.28 -39.34
N LYS A 9 -2.88 17.30 -40.22
CA LYS A 9 -2.94 15.88 -39.84
C LYS A 9 -1.58 15.33 -39.42
N LEU A 10 -0.50 15.71 -40.10
CA LEU A 10 0.86 15.31 -39.72
C LEU A 10 1.26 15.90 -38.36
N ILE A 11 0.95 17.18 -38.11
CA ILE A 11 1.21 17.81 -36.82
C ILE A 11 0.44 17.11 -35.70
N ILE A 12 -0.84 16.77 -35.91
CA ILE A 12 -1.64 16.04 -34.92
C ILE A 12 -1.08 14.64 -34.65
N LEU A 13 -0.60 13.93 -35.69
CA LEU A 13 0.03 12.60 -35.55
C LEU A 13 1.38 12.67 -34.82
N ILE A 14 2.18 13.71 -35.07
CA ILE A 14 3.45 13.93 -34.38
C ILE A 14 3.18 14.34 -32.93
N LEU A 15 2.22 15.22 -32.67
CA LEU A 15 1.86 15.61 -31.31
C LEU A 15 1.26 14.44 -30.54
N SER A 16 0.42 13.59 -31.15
CA SER A 16 -0.14 12.41 -30.48
C SER A 16 0.93 11.36 -30.23
N SER A 17 1.83 11.11 -31.16
CA SER A 17 2.95 10.17 -30.96
C SER A 17 3.99 10.69 -29.96
N VAL A 18 4.24 12.01 -29.89
CA VAL A 18 5.06 12.63 -28.84
C VAL A 18 4.35 12.58 -27.49
N PHE A 19 3.03 12.79 -27.44
CA PHE A 19 2.23 12.66 -26.22
C PHE A 19 2.17 11.21 -25.73
N ILE A 20 2.08 10.24 -26.65
CA ILE A 20 2.21 8.81 -26.36
C ILE A 20 3.63 8.50 -25.88
N TYR A 21 4.66 8.98 -26.58
CA TYR A 21 6.07 8.75 -26.23
C TYR A 21 6.46 9.34 -24.86
N LEU A 22 5.96 10.53 -24.53
CA LEU A 22 6.14 11.16 -23.21
C LEU A 22 5.36 10.42 -22.10
N ASN A 23 4.23 9.77 -22.40
CA ASN A 23 3.50 8.94 -21.44
C ASN A 23 4.10 7.52 -21.25
N TYR A 24 4.91 7.04 -22.21
CA TYR A 24 5.50 5.70 -22.16
C TYR A 24 6.92 5.65 -21.59
N ASN A 25 7.66 6.77 -21.58
CA ASN A 25 8.97 6.82 -20.95
C ASN A 25 8.86 7.14 -19.45
N CYS A 26 8.26 6.20 -18.74
CA CYS A 26 8.40 6.05 -17.31
C CYS A 26 9.86 5.63 -17.01
N LYS A 27 10.82 6.55 -17.11
CA LYS A 27 12.20 6.32 -16.66
C LYS A 27 12.24 6.48 -15.13
N TYR A 28 11.63 5.54 -14.41
CA TYR A 28 11.38 5.67 -12.97
C TYR A 28 12.42 4.89 -12.16
N GLU A 29 12.92 5.55 -11.12
CA GLU A 29 13.46 4.84 -9.97
C GLU A 29 12.36 3.92 -9.44
N LYS A 30 12.67 2.64 -9.19
CA LYS A 30 11.69 1.64 -8.73
C LYS A 30 10.96 2.15 -7.49
N SER A 31 9.62 2.04 -7.48
CA SER A 31 8.82 2.44 -6.32
C SER A 31 9.27 1.69 -5.07
N LYS A 32 9.40 2.42 -3.97
CA LYS A 32 9.88 1.93 -2.68
C LYS A 32 8.69 1.72 -1.78
N ILE A 33 8.47 0.51 -1.31
CA ILE A 33 7.37 0.22 -0.38
C ILE A 33 7.90 -0.35 0.92
N ALA A 34 7.53 0.27 2.04
CA ALA A 34 7.76 -0.30 3.36
C ALA A 34 6.64 -1.27 3.72
N VAL A 35 7.00 -2.51 4.06
CA VAL A 35 6.08 -3.52 4.59
C VAL A 35 6.43 -3.69 6.07
N LEU A 36 5.58 -3.15 6.94
CA LEU A 36 5.72 -3.28 8.38
C LEU A 36 4.92 -4.51 8.82
N ASP A 37 5.59 -5.62 9.10
CA ASP A 37 4.92 -6.92 9.31
C ASP A 37 5.77 -7.90 10.14
N THR A 38 5.58 -9.21 10.00
CA THR A 38 6.30 -10.28 10.70
C THR A 38 7.70 -10.59 10.14
N GLY A 39 8.16 -9.83 9.15
CA GLY A 39 9.44 -9.98 8.47
C GLY A 39 9.35 -10.89 7.24
N VAL A 40 10.02 -10.49 6.16
CA VAL A 40 9.96 -11.15 4.84
C VAL A 40 11.13 -12.12 4.66
N GLU A 41 10.84 -13.32 4.17
CA GLU A 41 11.87 -14.23 3.70
C GLU A 41 12.31 -13.83 2.29
N LYS A 42 13.55 -13.34 2.13
CA LYS A 42 14.07 -12.82 0.86
C LYS A 42 13.97 -13.81 -0.30
N LYS A 43 14.08 -15.12 -0.05
CA LYS A 43 13.98 -16.17 -1.08
C LYS A 43 12.55 -16.36 -1.60
N ALA A 44 11.55 -15.92 -0.83
CA ALA A 44 10.14 -16.06 -1.19
C ALA A 44 9.65 -14.94 -2.13
N ILE A 45 10.44 -13.87 -2.27
CA ILE A 45 10.09 -12.61 -2.94
C ILE A 45 11.05 -12.38 -4.12
N LYS A 46 10.52 -11.97 -5.27
CA LYS A 46 11.31 -11.72 -6.49
C LYS A 46 11.98 -10.34 -6.46
N SER A 47 11.29 -9.36 -5.86
CA SER A 47 11.74 -7.98 -5.75
C SER A 47 12.97 -7.85 -4.86
N LYS A 48 13.71 -6.75 -5.02
CA LYS A 48 14.80 -6.42 -4.08
C LYS A 48 14.23 -6.16 -2.69
N VAL A 49 14.76 -6.85 -1.68
CA VAL A 49 14.35 -6.68 -0.28
C VAL A 49 15.47 -6.08 0.58
N ILE A 50 15.19 -4.95 1.22
CA ILE A 50 16.02 -4.30 2.24
C ILE A 50 15.31 -4.51 3.58
N SER A 51 15.87 -5.34 4.45
CA SER A 51 15.23 -5.72 5.72
C SER A 51 15.86 -5.03 6.91
N ARG A 52 15.03 -4.67 7.91
CA ARG A 52 15.48 -4.30 9.25
C ARG A 52 14.52 -4.86 10.30
N ASP A 53 15.08 -5.45 11.36
CA ASP A 53 14.31 -5.97 12.48
C ASP A 53 14.18 -4.92 13.59
N PHE A 54 12.94 -4.64 13.98
CA PHE A 54 12.55 -3.75 15.08
C PHE A 54 11.86 -4.50 16.21
N THR A 55 11.77 -5.82 16.11
CA THR A 55 11.38 -6.70 17.21
C THR A 55 12.63 -6.99 18.05
N LEU A 56 12.47 -6.98 19.37
CA LEU A 56 13.53 -7.37 20.30
C LEU A 56 13.64 -8.90 20.42
N ASP A 57 13.14 -9.66 19.45
CA ASP A 57 13.10 -11.11 19.47
C ASP A 57 13.85 -11.73 18.29
N ASN A 58 14.43 -12.91 18.54
CA ASN A 58 15.18 -13.66 17.54
C ASN A 58 14.30 -14.66 16.76
N ASN A 59 12.96 -14.55 16.86
CA ASN A 59 12.04 -15.54 16.32
C ASN A 59 11.44 -15.07 14.99
N TRP A 60 11.48 -15.96 14.00
CA TRP A 60 11.04 -15.66 12.65
C TRP A 60 9.79 -16.47 12.29
N ASN A 61 8.77 -15.78 11.80
CA ASN A 61 7.62 -16.38 11.12
C ASN A 61 7.19 -15.45 9.98
N SER A 62 7.65 -15.75 8.78
CA SER A 62 7.45 -14.89 7.61
C SER A 62 6.20 -15.23 6.82
N VAL A 63 5.33 -16.14 7.29
CA VAL A 63 4.17 -16.60 6.51
C VAL A 63 3.22 -15.45 6.17
N HIS A 64 2.93 -14.56 7.12
CA HIS A 64 2.04 -13.42 6.89
C HIS A 64 2.69 -12.37 5.97
N ALA A 65 3.89 -11.89 6.34
CA ALA A 65 4.65 -10.91 5.56
C ALA A 65 4.95 -11.39 4.12
N ASN A 66 5.23 -12.68 3.91
CA ASN A 66 5.47 -13.24 2.57
C ASN A 66 4.20 -13.18 1.71
N LYS A 67 3.01 -13.47 2.27
CA LYS A 67 1.74 -13.37 1.53
C LYS A 67 1.45 -11.94 1.13
N VAL A 68 1.56 -11.01 2.09
CA VAL A 68 1.40 -9.57 1.87
C VAL A 68 2.36 -9.08 0.78
N SER A 69 3.65 -9.40 0.92
CA SER A 69 4.69 -8.95 -0.01
C SER A 69 4.53 -9.55 -1.41
N LYS A 70 4.09 -10.80 -1.53
CA LYS A 70 3.79 -11.44 -2.83
C LYS A 70 2.65 -10.74 -3.58
N ILE A 71 1.62 -10.29 -2.87
CA ILE A 71 0.54 -9.50 -3.46
C ILE A 71 1.06 -8.15 -3.92
N ILE A 72 1.83 -7.48 -3.06
CA ILE A 72 2.39 -6.16 -3.35
C ILE A 72 3.29 -6.20 -4.59
N GLU A 73 4.17 -7.20 -4.74
CA GLU A 73 5.08 -7.29 -5.88
C GLU A 73 4.43 -7.81 -7.18
N TYR A 74 3.22 -8.33 -7.13
CA TYR A 74 2.59 -9.01 -8.26
C TYR A 74 2.48 -8.10 -9.50
N GLU A 75 3.21 -8.48 -10.56
CA GLU A 75 3.31 -7.74 -11.83
C GLU A 75 3.77 -6.28 -11.66
N THR A 76 4.71 -6.05 -10.76
CA THR A 76 5.30 -4.73 -10.49
C THR A 76 6.81 -4.84 -10.36
N ASP A 77 7.53 -3.75 -10.66
CA ASP A 77 8.97 -3.67 -10.40
C ASP A 77 9.24 -2.67 -9.28
N ILE A 78 9.46 -3.18 -8.07
CA ILE A 78 9.52 -2.40 -6.83
C ILE A 78 10.74 -2.77 -5.98
N VAL A 79 10.99 -1.98 -4.94
CA VAL A 79 11.90 -2.31 -3.85
C VAL A 79 11.11 -2.41 -2.55
N ILE A 80 11.20 -3.56 -1.89
CA ILE A 80 10.54 -3.79 -0.60
C ILE A 80 11.50 -3.44 0.53
N TYR A 81 11.05 -2.53 1.40
CA TYR A 81 11.64 -2.18 2.68
C TYR A 81 10.92 -2.98 3.77
N ASP A 82 11.43 -4.17 4.05
CA ASP A 82 10.87 -5.09 5.02
C ASP A 82 11.23 -4.65 6.44
N ALA A 83 10.27 -4.09 7.16
CA ALA A 83 10.42 -3.69 8.55
C ALA A 83 9.70 -4.70 9.45
N LYS A 84 10.45 -5.62 10.05
CA LYS A 84 9.88 -6.58 10.99
C LYS A 84 9.52 -5.86 12.30
N VAL A 85 8.23 -5.73 12.57
CA VAL A 85 7.66 -5.08 13.77
C VAL A 85 6.76 -6.02 14.56
N LEU A 86 6.37 -7.14 13.96
CA LEU A 86 5.55 -8.18 14.59
C LEU A 86 6.39 -9.42 14.87
N ASN A 87 6.19 -10.02 16.04
CA ASN A 87 6.80 -11.28 16.39
C ASN A 87 6.12 -12.48 15.71
N ARG A 88 6.59 -13.70 16.00
CA ARG A 88 6.03 -14.94 15.42
C ARG A 88 4.54 -15.20 15.70
N HIS A 89 3.97 -14.51 16.68
CA HIS A 89 2.56 -14.58 17.08
C HIS A 89 1.74 -13.39 16.53
N GLY A 90 2.32 -12.58 15.63
CA GLY A 90 1.65 -11.39 15.08
C GLY A 90 1.51 -10.25 16.09
N LYS A 91 2.29 -10.24 17.19
CA LYS A 91 2.23 -9.19 18.21
C LYS A 91 3.41 -8.23 18.03
N GLY A 92 3.10 -6.94 17.97
CA GLY A 92 4.08 -5.85 17.90
C GLY A 92 4.05 -4.97 19.14
N ARG A 93 5.13 -4.22 19.33
CA ARG A 93 5.25 -3.14 20.32
C ARG A 93 5.18 -1.80 19.61
N LEU A 94 4.55 -0.82 20.25
CA LEU A 94 4.40 0.51 19.71
C LEU A 94 5.75 1.15 19.35
N GLU A 95 6.76 1.00 20.22
CA GLU A 95 8.10 1.55 20.03
C GLU A 95 8.79 0.99 18.79
N GLY A 96 8.55 -0.30 18.49
CA GLY A 96 9.03 -0.96 17.28
C GLY A 96 8.38 -0.38 16.03
N THR A 97 7.06 -0.18 16.05
CA THR A 97 6.32 0.47 14.96
C THR A 97 6.80 1.91 14.74
N ILE A 98 6.97 2.71 15.79
CA ILE A 98 7.49 4.09 15.70
C ILE A 98 8.87 4.11 15.05
N SER A 99 9.78 3.24 15.49
CA SER A 99 11.14 3.14 14.95
C SER A 99 11.16 2.70 13.48
N ALA A 100 10.24 1.80 13.10
CA ALA A 100 10.08 1.36 11.73
C ALA A 100 9.50 2.44 10.82
N LEU A 101 8.53 3.22 11.31
CA LEU A 101 8.00 4.39 10.59
C LEU A 101 9.10 5.43 10.36
N ASP A 102 9.91 5.74 11.38
CA ASP A 102 11.06 6.63 11.24
C ASP A 102 12.06 6.13 10.20
N TRP A 103 12.34 4.83 10.19
CA TRP A 103 13.21 4.23 9.20
C TRP A 103 12.62 4.28 7.79
N ALA A 104 11.32 4.00 7.62
CA ALA A 104 10.64 4.10 6.33
C ALA A 104 10.66 5.55 5.80
N ILE A 105 10.36 6.53 6.66
CA ILE A 105 10.44 7.96 6.37
C ILE A 105 11.86 8.35 5.92
N LYS A 106 12.89 7.94 6.69
CA LYS A 106 14.29 8.25 6.38
C LYS A 106 14.74 7.65 5.03
N ASN A 107 14.21 6.49 4.66
CA ASN A 107 14.48 5.87 3.37
C ASN A 107 13.61 6.42 2.23
N ASN A 108 12.77 7.43 2.52
CA ASN A 108 11.94 8.12 1.53
C ASN A 108 11.09 7.13 0.72
N VAL A 109 10.48 6.14 1.38
CA VAL A 109 9.59 5.18 0.71
C VAL A 109 8.35 5.89 0.16
N ASP A 110 7.78 5.38 -0.92
CA ASP A 110 6.58 5.97 -1.54
C ASP A 110 5.31 5.56 -0.80
N ILE A 111 5.27 4.29 -0.34
CA ILE A 111 4.11 3.71 0.34
C ILE A 111 4.57 2.97 1.61
N ILE A 112 3.75 3.05 2.67
CA ILE A 112 3.86 2.26 3.90
C ILE A 112 2.61 1.36 3.98
N ASN A 113 2.81 0.05 3.95
CA ASN A 113 1.77 -0.96 4.11
C ASN A 113 1.77 -1.52 5.54
N LEU A 114 0.64 -1.39 6.23
CA LEU A 114 0.43 -1.85 7.60
C LEU A 114 -0.74 -2.84 7.65
N SER A 115 -0.42 -4.12 7.52
CA SER A 115 -1.40 -5.21 7.57
C SER A 115 -1.68 -5.68 9.02
N TYR A 116 -1.77 -4.73 9.95
CA TYR A 116 -2.08 -4.92 11.37
C TYR A 116 -2.52 -3.57 11.99
N GLY A 117 -3.04 -3.60 13.22
CA GLY A 117 -3.39 -2.41 13.97
C GLY A 117 -3.29 -2.55 15.49
N PHE A 118 -3.52 -1.44 16.17
CA PHE A 118 -3.67 -1.34 17.61
C PHE A 118 -5.10 -0.89 17.93
N THR A 119 -5.73 -1.49 18.93
CA THR A 119 -7.07 -1.08 19.41
C THR A 119 -7.05 0.21 20.23
N LYS A 120 -5.86 0.66 20.67
CA LYS A 120 -5.66 1.91 21.40
C LYS A 120 -5.08 2.99 20.49
N ASN A 121 -5.64 4.19 20.58
CA ASN A 121 -5.07 5.38 19.97
C ASN A 121 -3.84 5.86 20.78
N TYR A 122 -2.70 6.00 20.12
CA TYR A 122 -1.47 6.53 20.69
C TYR A 122 -1.09 7.85 20.01
N PRO A 123 -1.00 8.97 20.76
CA PRO A 123 -0.61 10.27 20.20
C PRO A 123 0.73 10.24 19.45
N GLU A 124 1.70 9.48 19.96
CA GLU A 124 3.01 9.28 19.35
C GLU A 124 2.94 8.55 18.00
N LEU A 125 2.04 7.57 17.86
CA LEU A 125 1.78 6.89 16.59
C LEU A 125 1.17 7.87 15.59
N HIS A 126 0.13 8.59 16.00
CA HIS A 126 -0.53 9.56 15.13
C HIS A 126 0.44 10.63 14.63
N ARG A 127 1.30 11.15 15.51
CA ARG A 127 2.33 12.12 15.15
C ARG A 127 3.27 11.59 14.06
N LYS A 128 3.66 10.32 14.13
CA LYS A 128 4.54 9.71 13.11
C LYS A 128 3.84 9.44 11.80
N ILE A 129 2.58 9.04 11.84
CA ILE A 129 1.75 8.89 10.64
C ILE A 129 1.57 10.24 9.94
N LYS A 130 1.31 11.33 10.70
CA LYS A 130 1.27 12.70 10.16
C LYS A 130 2.58 13.10 9.50
N GLU A 131 3.70 12.84 10.14
CA GLU A 131 5.02 13.17 9.57
C GLU A 131 5.29 12.41 8.25
N ALA A 132 4.91 11.13 8.16
CA ALA A 132 5.00 10.37 6.92
C ALA A 132 4.11 10.99 5.82
N HIS A 133 2.87 11.32 6.18
CA HIS A 133 1.89 11.93 5.27
C HIS A 133 2.34 13.30 4.76
N GLU A 134 2.86 14.17 5.62
CA GLU A 134 3.40 15.50 5.25
C GLU A 134 4.60 15.43 4.30
N LYS A 135 5.29 14.28 4.25
CA LYS A 135 6.37 14.00 3.28
C LYS A 135 5.85 13.37 1.98
N GLY A 136 4.54 13.28 1.80
CA GLY A 136 3.90 12.67 0.64
C GLY A 136 4.01 11.15 0.61
N ILE A 137 4.31 10.51 1.74
CA ILE A 137 4.33 9.05 1.84
C ILE A 137 2.88 8.57 2.04
N ILE A 138 2.43 7.65 1.20
CA ILE A 138 1.08 7.10 1.29
C ILE A 138 1.05 6.01 2.36
N ILE A 139 0.15 6.13 3.31
CA ILE A 139 -0.04 5.11 4.36
C ILE A 139 -1.31 4.33 4.05
N VAL A 140 -1.17 3.00 3.95
CA VAL A 140 -2.29 2.08 3.73
C VAL A 140 -2.32 1.09 4.89
N ALA A 141 -3.46 0.99 5.57
CA ALA A 141 -3.58 0.11 6.73
C ALA A 141 -4.89 -0.70 6.72
N ALA A 142 -4.82 -1.90 7.28
CA ALA A 142 -5.97 -2.76 7.44
C ALA A 142 -6.98 -2.16 8.43
N ASN A 143 -8.26 -2.14 8.07
CA ASN A 143 -9.33 -1.70 8.96
C ASN A 143 -9.44 -2.56 10.25
N GLY A 144 -8.83 -3.74 10.23
CA GLY A 144 -8.71 -4.65 11.36
C GLY A 144 -9.51 -5.93 11.16
N ASN A 145 -9.34 -6.90 12.07
CA ASN A 145 -10.12 -8.16 12.09
C ASN A 145 -10.79 -8.44 13.45
N ASP A 146 -11.02 -7.41 14.26
CA ASP A 146 -11.75 -7.52 15.52
C ASP A 146 -13.27 -7.59 15.28
N ILE A 147 -13.80 -8.81 15.31
CA ILE A 147 -15.24 -9.10 15.10
C ILE A 147 -16.15 -8.51 16.19
N PHE A 148 -15.58 -8.03 17.31
CA PHE A 148 -16.35 -7.37 18.36
C PHE A 148 -16.53 -5.87 18.12
N GLY A 149 -15.96 -5.37 17.03
CA GLY A 149 -16.10 -3.98 16.63
C GLY A 149 -15.06 -3.07 17.28
N GLY A 150 -14.66 -2.02 16.58
CA GLY A 150 -13.78 -1.00 17.15
C GLY A 150 -12.96 -0.28 16.09
N LYS A 151 -12.34 0.83 16.53
CA LYS A 151 -11.35 1.54 15.72
C LYS A 151 -9.99 0.91 15.93
N GLU A 152 -9.38 0.43 14.86
CA GLU A 152 -7.96 0.06 14.84
C GLU A 152 -7.11 1.22 14.29
N PHE A 153 -5.93 1.39 14.87
CA PHE A 153 -4.97 2.42 14.51
C PHE A 153 -3.70 1.77 13.94
N PRO A 154 -3.13 2.28 12.84
CA PRO A 154 -3.35 3.62 12.30
C PRO A 154 -4.46 3.77 11.25
N ALA A 155 -5.21 2.71 10.92
CA ALA A 155 -6.26 2.77 9.90
C ALA A 155 -7.30 3.87 10.17
N SER A 156 -7.67 4.09 11.43
CA SER A 156 -8.66 5.11 11.81
C SER A 156 -8.11 6.55 11.84
N TYR A 157 -6.85 6.79 11.48
CA TYR A 157 -6.31 8.15 11.34
C TYR A 157 -6.68 8.75 9.99
N LYS A 158 -6.92 10.07 9.96
CA LYS A 158 -7.33 10.79 8.75
C LYS A 158 -6.33 10.65 7.61
N GLU A 159 -5.05 10.63 7.95
CA GLU A 159 -3.90 10.58 7.05
C GLU A 159 -3.67 9.20 6.43
N THR A 160 -4.33 8.16 6.95
CA THR A 160 -4.21 6.78 6.51
C THR A 160 -5.36 6.42 5.57
N ILE A 161 -5.07 5.62 4.54
CA ILE A 161 -6.07 4.92 3.74
C ILE A 161 -6.47 3.65 4.49
N SER A 162 -7.66 3.64 5.08
CA SER A 162 -8.22 2.47 5.75
C SER A 162 -8.84 1.51 4.73
N VAL A 163 -8.41 0.25 4.76
CA VAL A 163 -8.85 -0.77 3.80
C VAL A 163 -9.66 -1.87 4.49
N GLY A 164 -10.93 -1.96 4.11
CA GLY A 164 -11.83 -3.06 4.47
C GLY A 164 -11.93 -4.12 3.38
N VAL A 165 -12.56 -5.24 3.69
CA VAL A 165 -12.77 -6.36 2.77
C VAL A 165 -14.26 -6.62 2.52
N LEU A 166 -14.62 -6.91 1.28
CA LEU A 166 -15.94 -7.40 0.90
C LEU A 166 -15.97 -8.93 0.94
N ASN A 167 -17.12 -9.50 1.28
CA ASN A 167 -17.39 -10.92 1.13
C ASN A 167 -17.65 -11.29 -0.34
N LYS A 168 -17.88 -12.58 -0.59
CA LYS A 168 -18.13 -13.11 -1.94
C LYS A 168 -19.37 -12.54 -2.61
N GLU A 169 -20.34 -12.13 -1.81
CA GLU A 169 -21.59 -11.50 -2.26
C GLU A 169 -21.44 -9.98 -2.50
N GLY A 170 -20.24 -9.43 -2.31
CA GLY A 170 -19.97 -8.00 -2.49
C GLY A 170 -20.45 -7.10 -1.34
N SER A 171 -20.87 -7.70 -0.22
CA SER A 171 -21.24 -6.99 1.01
C SER A 171 -20.02 -6.81 1.92
N LYS A 172 -20.07 -5.85 2.85
CA LYS A 172 -19.01 -5.70 3.86
C LYS A 172 -18.87 -7.00 4.65
N SER A 173 -17.66 -7.54 4.71
CA SER A 173 -17.40 -8.79 5.41
C SER A 173 -17.49 -8.60 6.93
N VAL A 174 -17.90 -9.66 7.64
CA VAL A 174 -17.89 -9.74 9.11
C VAL A 174 -16.49 -9.69 9.70
N PHE A 175 -15.46 -9.87 8.87
CA PHE A 175 -14.06 -9.75 9.30
C PHE A 175 -13.60 -8.29 9.40
N ASN A 176 -14.37 -7.29 8.99
CA ASN A 176 -13.98 -5.89 9.24
C ASN A 176 -14.19 -5.53 10.71
N SER A 177 -13.28 -4.73 11.29
CA SER A 177 -13.49 -4.24 12.67
C SER A 177 -14.54 -3.15 12.77
N ASN A 178 -14.85 -2.49 11.67
CA ASN A 178 -15.98 -1.57 11.56
C ASN A 178 -16.37 -1.35 10.11
N ASP A 179 -17.46 -0.63 9.89
CA ASP A 179 -17.99 -0.32 8.58
C ASP A 179 -17.48 1.01 8.00
N ASP A 180 -16.46 1.62 8.61
CA ASP A 180 -15.96 2.99 8.36
C ASP A 180 -14.56 2.98 7.69
N ALA A 181 -14.32 2.03 6.79
CA ALA A 181 -13.12 2.04 5.95
C ALA A 181 -13.28 2.99 4.75
N ASP A 182 -12.18 3.59 4.30
CA ASP A 182 -12.18 4.49 3.13
C ASP A 182 -12.49 3.74 1.83
N VAL A 183 -12.05 2.48 1.74
CA VAL A 183 -12.28 1.61 0.58
C VAL A 183 -12.51 0.17 1.03
N PHE A 184 -13.38 -0.55 0.32
CA PHE A 184 -13.64 -1.97 0.52
C PHE A 184 -13.25 -2.76 -0.73
N ILE A 185 -12.42 -3.78 -0.55
CA ILE A 185 -11.90 -4.60 -1.66
C ILE A 185 -12.48 -6.00 -1.58
N SER A 186 -13.06 -6.48 -2.67
CA SER A 186 -13.27 -7.92 -2.85
C SER A 186 -11.97 -8.55 -3.33
N VAL A 187 -11.41 -9.45 -2.52
CA VAL A 187 -10.17 -10.16 -2.86
C VAL A 187 -10.43 -11.50 -3.52
N ASP A 188 -11.67 -11.99 -3.48
CA ASP A 188 -12.05 -13.31 -4.01
C ASP A 188 -11.75 -13.40 -5.52
N ASN A 189 -11.02 -14.45 -5.92
CA ASN A 189 -10.55 -14.71 -7.30
C ASN A 189 -9.62 -13.65 -7.94
N LYS A 190 -9.30 -12.54 -7.27
CA LYS A 190 -8.40 -11.50 -7.82
C LYS A 190 -6.91 -11.77 -7.55
N LEU A 191 -6.57 -12.63 -6.58
CA LEU A 191 -5.18 -12.90 -6.17
C LEU A 191 -4.97 -14.36 -5.69
N PRO A 192 -3.76 -14.94 -5.84
CA PRO A 192 -3.45 -16.26 -5.27
C PRO A 192 -3.51 -16.24 -3.74
N ASN A 193 -4.19 -17.21 -3.13
CA ASN A 193 -4.31 -17.37 -1.67
C ASN A 193 -5.04 -16.23 -0.93
N SER A 194 -5.95 -15.54 -1.62
CA SER A 194 -6.78 -14.49 -1.03
C SER A 194 -8.06 -15.09 -0.43
N GLY A 195 -8.10 -15.20 0.89
CA GLY A 195 -9.36 -15.33 1.64
C GLY A 195 -9.86 -13.96 2.07
N GLU A 196 -11.06 -13.88 2.63
CA GLU A 196 -11.59 -12.66 3.25
C GLU A 196 -10.68 -12.25 4.43
N ASN A 197 -9.79 -11.29 4.18
CA ASN A 197 -8.82 -10.82 5.16
C ASN A 197 -8.39 -9.38 4.82
N THR A 198 -8.55 -8.46 5.76
CA THR A 198 -8.20 -7.04 5.59
C THR A 198 -6.71 -6.82 5.29
N SER A 199 -5.82 -7.70 5.75
CA SER A 199 -4.39 -7.66 5.41
C SER A 199 -4.11 -7.84 3.92
N MET A 200 -4.83 -8.77 3.27
CA MET A 200 -4.64 -9.06 1.84
C MET A 200 -5.30 -7.99 0.96
N ALA A 201 -6.44 -7.45 1.41
CA ALA A 201 -7.06 -6.28 0.79
C ALA A 201 -6.13 -5.05 0.85
N THR A 202 -5.50 -4.81 2.00
CA THR A 202 -4.50 -3.73 2.19
C THR A 202 -3.32 -3.89 1.23
N ALA A 203 -2.78 -5.11 1.13
CA ALA A 203 -1.70 -5.44 0.20
C ALA A 203 -2.10 -5.20 -1.26
N TYR A 204 -3.36 -5.51 -1.63
CA TYR A 204 -3.87 -5.26 -2.98
C TYR A 204 -3.96 -3.77 -3.31
N VAL A 205 -4.44 -2.95 -2.37
CA VAL A 205 -4.46 -1.49 -2.53
C VAL A 205 -3.04 -0.96 -2.73
N SER A 206 -2.09 -1.41 -1.90
CA SER A 206 -0.67 -1.07 -2.06
C SER A 206 -0.13 -1.47 -3.45
N ASN A 207 -0.43 -2.68 -3.96
CA ASN A 207 -0.06 -3.11 -5.31
C ASN A 207 -0.63 -2.17 -6.39
N LYS A 208 -1.93 -1.83 -6.30
CA LYS A 208 -2.58 -0.95 -7.26
C LYS A 208 -1.92 0.43 -7.31
N LEU A 209 -1.61 0.99 -6.14
CA LEU A 209 -0.92 2.27 -6.05
C LEU A 209 0.48 2.23 -6.70
N THR A 210 1.20 1.12 -6.56
CA THR A 210 2.52 0.98 -7.24
C THR A 210 2.43 0.99 -8.76
N LYS A 211 1.27 0.67 -9.35
CA LYS A 211 1.03 0.67 -10.80
C LYS A 211 0.68 2.05 -11.35
N LEU A 212 0.41 3.03 -10.48
CA LEU A 212 -0.01 4.38 -10.86
C LEU A 212 1.17 5.36 -11.04
N CYS A 213 2.38 4.86 -11.32
CA CYS A 213 3.64 5.63 -11.39
C CYS A 213 3.57 6.94 -12.18
N ASN A 214 2.73 7.06 -13.21
CA ASN A 214 2.60 8.26 -14.04
C ASN A 214 1.91 9.47 -13.35
N ARG A 215 1.39 9.34 -12.12
CA ARG A 215 0.49 10.33 -11.51
C ARG A 215 1.05 11.16 -10.36
N ASN A 216 2.34 11.02 -10.00
CA ASN A 216 2.98 11.75 -8.89
C ASN A 216 2.10 11.75 -7.61
N LEU A 217 1.75 10.55 -7.15
CA LEU A 217 0.80 10.35 -6.04
C LEU A 217 1.17 11.10 -4.76
N ARG A 218 2.45 11.43 -4.55
CA ARG A 218 2.94 12.15 -3.37
C ARG A 218 2.39 13.56 -3.22
N ASN A 219 1.92 14.15 -4.32
CA ASN A 219 1.32 15.48 -4.35
C ASN A 219 -0.22 15.45 -4.35
N MET A 220 -0.80 14.25 -4.33
CA MET A 220 -2.25 14.07 -4.32
C MET A 220 -2.77 14.01 -2.88
N ASP A 221 -3.96 14.54 -2.66
CA ASP A 221 -4.66 14.33 -1.40
C ASP A 221 -5.26 12.92 -1.31
N LYS A 222 -5.78 12.55 -0.13
CA LYS A 222 -6.35 11.22 0.09
C LYS A 222 -7.55 10.95 -0.83
N ASP A 223 -8.40 11.94 -1.08
CA ASP A 223 -9.62 11.77 -1.86
C ASP A 223 -9.31 11.55 -3.35
N GLU A 224 -8.30 12.24 -3.86
CA GLU A 224 -7.74 12.00 -5.19
C GLU A 224 -7.22 10.57 -5.32
N ILE A 225 -6.41 10.11 -4.36
CA ILE A 225 -5.88 8.74 -4.36
C ILE A 225 -7.02 7.71 -4.31
N LEU A 226 -8.04 7.93 -3.48
CA LEU A 226 -9.20 7.04 -3.36
C LEU A 226 -10.00 6.94 -4.66
N LYS A 227 -10.16 8.04 -5.40
CA LYS A 227 -10.78 8.00 -6.73
C LYS A 227 -9.99 7.09 -7.68
N LEU A 228 -8.66 7.19 -7.68
CA LEU A 228 -7.83 6.33 -8.52
C LEU A 228 -7.90 4.86 -8.13
N ILE A 229 -7.99 4.55 -6.83
CA ILE A 229 -8.16 3.16 -6.37
C ILE A 229 -9.48 2.59 -6.89
N ASN A 230 -10.57 3.36 -6.82
CA ASN A 230 -11.90 2.93 -7.25
C ASN A 230 -12.01 2.77 -8.77
N GLU A 231 -11.29 3.56 -9.57
CA GLU A 231 -11.20 3.36 -11.03
C GLU A 231 -10.57 2.02 -11.43
N LEU A 232 -9.81 1.39 -10.53
CA LEU A 232 -9.08 0.16 -10.80
C LEU A 232 -9.77 -1.12 -10.28
N ASN A 233 -10.96 -1.00 -9.66
CA ASN A 233 -11.68 -2.08 -8.99
C ASN A 233 -12.79 -2.71 -9.85
#